data_AF-A0A2H5VA82-F1
#
_entry.id   AF-A0A2H5VA82-F1
#
_cell.length_a   1.000
_cell.length_b   1.000
_cell.length_c   1.000
_cell.angle_alpha   90.00
_cell.angle_beta   90.00
_cell.angle_gamma   90.00
#
_symmetry.space_group_name_H-M   'P 1'
#
loop_
_entity.id
_entity.type
_entity.pdbx_description
1 polymer ?
#
loop_
_entity_poly.entity_id
_entity_poly.type
_entity_poly.pdbx_seq_one_letter_code
_entity_poly.pdbx_strand_id
1 'polypeptide(L)'
;MGMMEDVEKTKYGMRRVEDEGERRRVKDEKDSDDGLGRGAEVSTNSNDRGRCIDDGEDVEKRINAIVIKHLSDVLGDNTLRVINFYLDRMGIDIHNICSNPKKVEDGLFLLFKEGAKMLVSEIISILYSEFNVCSNNDTRQQSLEDAIKLVKESIVESKQK
;
A
#
# COMPACT_ATOMS: atom_id res chain seq x y z
N MET A 1 -41.05 28.53 -28.45
CA MET A 1 -41.05 29.90 -27.91
C MET A 1 -40.52 29.83 -26.51
N GLY A 2 -39.23 30.13 -26.34
CA GLY A 2 -38.56 30.12 -25.05
C GLY A 2 -38.89 31.39 -24.29
N MET A 3 -39.14 31.24 -22.99
CA MET A 3 -39.22 32.36 -22.06
C MET A 3 -37.87 32.45 -21.35
N MET A 4 -37.28 33.64 -21.45
CA MET A 4 -36.09 34.10 -20.74
C MET A 4 -36.34 34.12 -19.23
N GLU A 5 -35.39 33.61 -18.46
CA GLU A 5 -35.11 34.10 -17.12
C GLU A 5 -33.67 34.64 -17.11
N ASP A 6 -33.58 35.96 -16.96
CA ASP A 6 -32.37 36.71 -16.66
C ASP A 6 -32.27 36.91 -15.13
N VAL A 7 -31.04 37.24 -14.69
CA VAL A 7 -30.66 37.85 -13.38
C VAL A 7 -30.58 36.80 -12.25
N GLU A 8 -29.44 36.50 -11.61
CA GLU A 8 -28.51 37.41 -10.93
C GLU A 8 -27.06 36.90 -10.89
N LYS A 9 -26.14 37.83 -11.18
CA LYS A 9 -24.69 37.72 -10.96
C LYS A 9 -24.39 38.01 -9.48
N THR A 10 -23.92 37.03 -8.72
CA THR A 10 -23.29 37.28 -7.42
C THR A 10 -21.80 37.56 -7.62
N LYS A 11 -21.46 38.84 -7.54
CA LYS A 11 -20.11 39.41 -7.59
C LYS A 11 -19.77 39.93 -6.18
N TYR A 12 -19.10 39.11 -5.38
CA TYR A 12 -18.34 39.55 -4.21
C TYR A 12 -17.05 38.71 -4.22
N GLY A 13 -15.83 39.25 -4.33
CA GLY A 13 -15.34 40.52 -3.81
C GLY A 13 -14.37 40.18 -2.67
N MET A 14 -13.08 40.21 -3.00
CA MET A 14 -11.91 39.84 -2.17
C MET A 14 -11.94 40.35 -0.73
N ARG A 15 -11.25 39.61 0.17
CA ARG A 15 -10.28 40.20 1.11
C ARG A 15 -9.17 39.19 1.43
N ARG A 16 -7.99 39.44 0.85
CA ARG A 16 -6.69 39.07 1.45
C ARG A 16 -6.58 39.83 2.78
N VAL A 17 -6.19 39.13 3.83
CA VAL A 17 -5.65 39.75 5.04
C VAL A 17 -4.20 39.29 5.10
N GLU A 18 -3.32 40.16 4.62
CA GLU A 18 -1.92 40.18 5.00
C GLU A 18 -1.87 41.02 6.27
N ASP A 19 -1.35 40.46 7.37
CA ASP A 19 -0.90 41.24 8.51
C ASP A 19 0.53 40.80 8.84
N GLU A 20 1.45 41.71 8.55
CA GLU A 20 2.84 41.72 8.98
C GLU A 20 2.96 42.38 10.37
N GLY A 21 3.95 41.95 11.15
CA GLY A 21 4.44 42.63 12.35
C GLY A 21 4.35 41.72 13.59
N GLU A 22 5.36 41.54 14.43
CA GLU A 22 6.52 42.37 14.69
C GLU A 22 7.54 41.56 15.52
N ARG A 23 8.80 42.01 15.47
CA ARG A 23 10.02 41.39 15.98
C ARG A 23 10.10 41.37 17.51
N ARG A 24 10.74 40.35 18.09
CA ARG A 24 11.75 40.53 19.17
C ARG A 24 12.85 39.45 19.09
N ARG A 25 14.08 39.91 18.85
CA ARG A 25 15.35 39.28 19.29
C ARG A 25 15.37 39.28 20.83
N VAL A 26 16.14 38.43 21.52
CA VAL A 26 17.53 38.70 21.93
C VAL A 26 17.99 37.56 22.89
N LYS A 27 19.13 36.91 22.57
CA LYS A 27 20.27 36.44 23.43
C LYS A 27 20.02 35.40 24.53
N ASP A 28 20.98 34.60 25.02
CA ASP A 28 22.39 34.29 24.70
C ASP A 28 22.70 32.96 25.46
N GLU A 29 23.64 32.20 24.90
CA GLU A 29 24.68 31.35 25.51
C GLU A 29 24.51 30.79 26.94
N LYS A 30 24.81 29.49 27.07
CA LYS A 30 25.85 29.00 28.00
C LYS A 30 26.39 27.64 27.60
N ASP A 31 27.69 27.64 27.30
CA ASP A 31 28.59 26.50 27.28
C ASP A 31 28.78 25.88 28.67
N SER A 32 29.07 24.58 28.69
CA SER A 32 30.06 23.82 29.50
C SER A 32 29.67 22.34 29.38
N ASP A 33 30.46 21.48 28.73
CA ASP A 33 31.54 20.64 29.32
C ASP A 33 30.94 19.72 30.41
N ASP A 34 31.15 18.40 30.48
CA ASP A 34 32.43 17.71 30.67
C ASP A 34 32.25 16.20 30.35
N GLY A 35 33.35 15.51 30.01
CA GLY A 35 33.58 14.20 30.62
C GLY A 35 33.65 12.98 29.70
N LEU A 36 34.86 12.77 29.18
CA LEU A 36 35.42 11.53 28.65
C LEU A 36 35.10 10.27 29.49
N GLY A 37 34.86 9.14 28.80
CA GLY A 37 35.71 7.95 29.01
C GLY A 37 35.05 6.60 29.28
N ARG A 38 35.52 5.60 28.48
CA ARG A 38 35.63 4.15 28.75
C ARG A 38 34.28 3.39 28.73
N GLY A 39 34.01 2.46 27.82
CA GLY A 39 34.87 1.40 27.29
C GLY A 39 34.48 0.09 27.96
N ALA A 40 33.74 -0.79 27.25
CA ALA A 40 33.78 -2.25 27.38
C ALA A 40 32.68 -2.91 26.54
N GLU A 41 33.13 -3.77 25.63
CA GLU A 41 32.55 -5.07 25.30
C GLU A 41 31.31 -5.10 24.40
N VAL A 42 31.64 -5.08 23.10
CA VAL A 42 31.01 -5.92 22.08
C VAL A 42 30.84 -7.34 22.62
N SER A 43 29.60 -7.72 22.91
CA SER A 43 29.19 -9.13 22.98
C SER A 43 28.29 -9.41 21.79
N THR A 44 28.92 -9.75 20.68
CA THR A 44 28.31 -10.50 19.58
C THR A 44 27.88 -11.86 20.12
N ASN A 45 26.66 -11.97 20.63
CA ASN A 45 25.97 -13.25 20.67
C ASN A 45 25.00 -13.29 19.51
N SER A 46 25.59 -13.62 18.36
CA SER A 46 24.97 -14.31 17.24
C SER A 46 24.28 -15.58 17.74
N ASN A 47 23.05 -15.44 18.22
CA ASN A 47 22.05 -16.49 18.08
C ASN A 47 21.33 -16.28 16.75
N ASP A 48 22.12 -16.45 15.69
CA ASP A 48 21.64 -16.86 14.38
C ASP A 48 21.10 -18.29 14.54
N ARG A 49 19.91 -18.37 15.13
CA ARG A 49 19.11 -19.58 15.05
C ARG A 49 18.71 -19.65 13.59
N GLY A 50 19.41 -20.52 12.86
CA GLY A 50 19.12 -20.90 11.49
C GLY A 50 17.61 -20.92 11.30
N ARG A 51 17.11 -19.86 10.67
CA ARG A 51 15.72 -19.79 10.27
C ARG A 51 15.68 -20.70 9.07
N CYS A 52 15.14 -21.90 9.25
CA CYS A 52 14.66 -22.73 8.15
C CYS A 52 13.89 -21.76 7.25
N ILE A 53 14.41 -21.49 6.05
CA ILE A 53 13.70 -20.66 5.10
C ILE A 53 12.49 -21.50 4.73
N ASP A 54 11.37 -21.15 5.35
CA ASP A 54 10.07 -21.71 5.06
C ASP A 54 9.80 -21.32 3.60
N ASP A 55 9.88 -22.29 2.70
CA ASP A 55 9.64 -22.10 1.26
C ASP A 55 8.31 -21.38 0.99
N GLY A 56 7.35 -21.46 1.91
CA GLY A 56 6.07 -20.74 1.84
C GLY A 56 6.17 -19.25 2.17
N GLU A 57 7.04 -18.86 3.12
CA GLU A 57 7.23 -17.46 3.53
C GLU A 57 7.84 -16.62 2.39
N ASP A 58 8.70 -17.24 1.56
CA ASP A 58 9.31 -16.58 0.40
C ASP A 58 8.29 -16.34 -0.73
N VAL A 59 7.43 -17.33 -0.99
CA VAL A 59 6.39 -17.22 -2.02
C VAL A 59 5.37 -16.13 -1.68
N GLU A 60 4.91 -16.07 -0.43
CA GLU A 60 3.96 -15.04 -0.01
C GLU A 60 4.56 -13.63 -0.10
N LYS A 61 5.82 -13.46 0.33
CA LYS A 61 6.54 -12.19 0.16
C LYS A 61 6.64 -11.79 -1.30
N ARG A 62 6.95 -12.75 -2.19
CA ARG A 62 7.02 -12.50 -3.63
C ARG A 62 5.67 -12.09 -4.22
N ILE A 63 4.59 -12.78 -3.86
CA ILE A 63 3.22 -12.42 -4.26
C ILE A 63 2.90 -10.99 -3.81
N ASN A 64 3.09 -10.68 -2.52
CA ASN A 64 2.82 -9.36 -1.97
C ASN A 64 3.64 -8.27 -2.68
N ALA A 65 4.92 -8.52 -2.93
CA ALA A 65 5.79 -7.58 -3.63
C ALA A 65 5.34 -7.30 -5.07
N ILE A 66 4.94 -8.35 -5.81
CA ILE A 66 4.40 -8.21 -7.17
C ILE A 66 3.14 -7.36 -7.17
N VAL A 67 2.19 -7.65 -6.27
CA VAL A 67 0.92 -6.93 -6.22
C VAL A 67 1.13 -5.46 -5.84
N ILE A 68 1.90 -5.18 -4.80
CA ILE A 68 2.18 -3.80 -4.36
C ILE A 68 2.88 -3.01 -5.45
N LYS A 69 3.87 -3.61 -6.12
CA LYS A 69 4.55 -2.97 -7.25
C LYS A 69 3.59 -2.67 -8.38
N HIS A 70 2.79 -3.65 -8.80
CA HIS A 70 1.82 -3.48 -9.89
C HIS A 70 0.78 -2.41 -9.58
N LEU A 71 0.25 -2.38 -8.35
CA LEU A 71 -0.71 -1.35 -7.94
C LEU A 71 -0.08 0.05 -7.91
N SER A 72 1.19 0.16 -7.51
CA SER A 72 1.95 1.42 -7.61
C SER A 72 2.11 1.84 -9.07
N ASP A 73 2.47 0.92 -9.97
CA ASP A 73 2.66 1.21 -11.39
C ASP A 73 1.35 1.62 -12.09
N VAL A 74 0.21 1.00 -11.75
CA VAL A 74 -1.10 1.27 -12.38
C VAL A 74 -1.78 2.51 -11.81
N LEU A 75 -1.75 2.70 -10.49
CA LEU A 75 -2.52 3.74 -9.81
C LEU A 75 -1.67 4.97 -9.42
N GLY A 76 -0.35 4.80 -9.39
CA GLY A 76 0.60 5.74 -8.81
C GLY A 76 0.73 5.61 -7.30
N ASP A 77 1.94 5.87 -6.79
CA ASP A 77 2.30 5.76 -5.36
C ASP A 77 1.36 6.54 -4.43
N ASN A 78 0.93 7.73 -4.84
CA ASN A 78 0.05 8.57 -4.02
C ASN A 78 -1.33 7.93 -3.85
N THR A 79 -1.88 7.36 -4.92
CA THR A 79 -3.18 6.68 -4.88
C THR A 79 -3.07 5.43 -4.02
N LEU A 80 -2.01 4.64 -4.19
CA LEU A 80 -1.77 3.45 -3.36
C LEU A 80 -1.65 3.80 -1.87
N ARG A 81 -0.96 4.90 -1.52
CA ARG A 81 -0.87 5.39 -0.14
C ARG A 81 -2.25 5.75 0.45
N VAL A 82 -3.11 6.39 -0.34
CA VAL A 82 -4.47 6.73 0.09
C VAL A 82 -5.29 5.46 0.31
N ILE A 83 -5.22 4.49 -0.62
CA ILE A 83 -5.89 3.19 -0.48
C ILE A 83 -5.42 2.50 0.80
N ASN A 84 -4.10 2.40 0.99
CA ASN A 84 -3.51 1.78 2.17
C ASN A 84 -3.98 2.46 3.46
N PHE A 85 -4.00 3.80 3.49
CA PHE A 85 -4.50 4.55 4.65
C PHE A 85 -5.94 4.19 5.00
N TYR A 86 -6.83 4.06 4.01
CA TYR A 86 -8.23 3.71 4.29
C TYR A 86 -8.40 2.24 4.71
N LEU A 87 -7.66 1.32 4.09
CA LEU A 87 -7.68 -0.10 4.45
C LEU A 87 -7.11 -0.34 5.86
N ASP A 88 -6.04 0.36 6.24
CA ASP A 88 -5.44 0.28 7.56
C ASP A 88 -6.41 0.74 8.66
N ARG A 89 -7.21 1.79 8.42
CA ARG A 89 -8.28 2.21 9.32
C ARG A 89 -9.37 1.14 9.53
N MET A 90 -9.48 0.19 8.61
CA MET A 90 -10.38 -0.96 8.69
C MET A 90 -9.69 -2.21 9.26
N GLY A 91 -8.41 -2.11 9.63
CA GLY A 91 -7.59 -3.24 10.09
C GLY A 91 -7.22 -4.21 8.96
N ILE A 92 -7.11 -3.72 7.73
CA ILE A 92 -6.79 -4.50 6.53
C ILE A 92 -5.43 -4.04 6.01
N ASP A 93 -4.47 -4.96 5.94
CA ASP A 93 -3.13 -4.68 5.43
C ASP A 93 -3.00 -5.18 3.98
N ILE A 94 -2.91 -4.24 3.04
CA ILE A 94 -2.70 -4.56 1.61
C ILE A 94 -1.28 -5.04 1.31
N HIS A 95 -0.30 -4.79 2.19
CA HIS A 95 1.05 -5.33 2.03
C HIS A 95 1.13 -6.81 2.40
N ASN A 96 0.06 -7.35 2.98
CA ASN A 96 -0.02 -8.74 3.40
C ASN A 96 -1.31 -9.41 2.89
N ILE A 97 -1.51 -9.31 1.57
CA ILE A 97 -2.68 -9.87 0.88
C ILE A 97 -2.83 -11.36 1.14
N CYS A 98 -1.73 -12.12 1.14
CA CYS A 98 -1.78 -13.58 1.36
C CYS A 98 -2.38 -13.99 2.70
N SER A 99 -2.31 -13.14 3.74
CA SER A 99 -2.85 -13.47 5.06
C SER A 99 -4.37 -13.41 5.13
N ASN A 100 -5.01 -12.57 4.31
CA ASN A 100 -6.47 -12.45 4.27
C ASN A 100 -6.95 -11.85 2.92
N PRO A 101 -6.88 -12.62 1.81
CA PRO A 101 -7.21 -12.13 0.47
C PRO A 101 -8.62 -11.56 0.39
N LYS A 102 -9.58 -12.25 1.01
CA LYS A 102 -10.99 -11.85 1.05
C LYS A 102 -11.20 -10.50 1.73
N LYS A 103 -10.51 -10.21 2.84
CA LYS A 103 -10.63 -8.90 3.50
C LYS A 103 -10.10 -7.78 2.61
N VAL A 104 -9.02 -8.02 1.87
CA VAL A 104 -8.50 -7.04 0.93
C VAL A 104 -9.52 -6.80 -0.19
N GLU A 105 -10.08 -7.86 -0.76
CA GLU A 105 -11.12 -7.78 -1.80
C GLU A 105 -12.36 -7.01 -1.29
N ASP A 106 -12.90 -7.37 -0.12
CA ASP A 106 -14.03 -6.70 0.51
C ASP A 106 -13.71 -5.21 0.82
N GLY A 107 -12.50 -4.93 1.31
CA GLY A 107 -12.03 -3.58 1.59
C GLY A 107 -11.95 -2.72 0.33
N LEU A 108 -11.40 -3.27 -0.75
CA LEU A 108 -11.37 -2.60 -2.05
C LEU A 108 -12.79 -2.36 -2.59
N PHE A 109 -13.70 -3.34 -2.44
CA PHE A 109 -15.10 -3.18 -2.83
C PHE A 109 -15.81 -2.09 -2.02
N LEU A 110 -15.46 -1.91 -0.74
CA LEU A 110 -16.01 -0.83 0.06
C LEU A 110 -15.57 0.55 -0.45
N LEU A 111 -14.30 0.69 -0.87
CA LEU A 111 -13.72 1.93 -1.38
C LEU A 111 -14.17 2.27 -2.80
N PHE A 112 -14.14 1.29 -3.71
CA PHE A 112 -14.30 1.52 -5.16
C PHE A 112 -15.61 0.98 -5.73
N LYS A 113 -16.42 0.28 -4.92
CA LYS A 113 -17.66 -0.38 -5.36
C LYS A 113 -17.39 -1.27 -6.58
N GLU A 114 -18.18 -1.13 -7.64
CA GLU A 114 -18.04 -1.90 -8.87
C GLU A 114 -16.64 -1.75 -9.51
N GLY A 115 -15.98 -0.61 -9.30
CA GLY A 115 -14.61 -0.38 -9.78
C GLY A 115 -13.58 -1.32 -9.14
N ALA A 116 -13.87 -1.87 -7.96
CA ALA A 116 -12.99 -2.83 -7.30
C ALA A 116 -12.84 -4.13 -8.10
N LYS A 117 -13.87 -4.55 -8.85
CA LYS A 117 -13.81 -5.76 -9.67
C LYS A 117 -12.74 -5.65 -10.76
N MET A 118 -12.57 -4.48 -11.36
CA MET A 118 -11.50 -4.26 -12.34
C MET A 118 -10.14 -4.35 -11.67
N LEU A 119 -9.99 -3.76 -10.49
CA LEU A 119 -8.73 -3.75 -9.75
C LEU A 119 -8.34 -5.15 -9.26
N VAL A 120 -9.30 -5.95 -8.78
CA VAL A 120 -9.08 -7.35 -8.40
C VAL A 120 -8.72 -8.20 -9.62
N SER A 121 -9.45 -8.04 -10.74
CA SER A 121 -9.13 -8.72 -12.00
C SER A 121 -7.73 -8.38 -12.50
N GLU A 122 -7.30 -7.12 -12.34
CA GLU A 122 -5.95 -6.66 -12.69
C GLU A 122 -4.88 -7.30 -11.80
N ILE A 123 -5.12 -7.39 -10.48
CA ILE A 123 -4.25 -8.10 -9.54
C ILE A 123 -4.13 -9.58 -9.90
N ILE A 124 -5.24 -10.25 -10.19
CA ILE A 124 -5.25 -11.67 -10.59
C ILE A 124 -4.45 -11.87 -11.88
N SER A 125 -4.65 -10.99 -12.86
CA SER A 125 -4.00 -11.08 -14.16
C SER A 125 -2.48 -10.94 -14.04
N ILE A 126 -1.98 -9.99 -13.24
CA ILE A 126 -0.53 -9.86 -13.03
C ILE A 126 0.06 -11.05 -12.30
N LEU A 127 -0.67 -11.62 -11.32
CA LEU A 127 -0.22 -12.82 -10.62
C LEU A 127 -0.10 -14.02 -11.58
N TYR A 128 -1.08 -14.24 -12.45
CA TYR A 128 -0.98 -15.32 -13.43
C TYR A 128 0.15 -15.12 -14.43
N SER A 129 0.37 -13.89 -14.88
CA SER A 129 1.48 -13.56 -15.77
C SER A 129 2.84 -13.83 -15.10
N GLU A 130 3.05 -13.33 -13.89
CA GLU A 130 4.34 -13.44 -13.18
C GLU A 130 4.69 -14.87 -12.75
N PHE A 131 3.67 -15.70 -12.51
CA PHE A 131 3.85 -17.09 -12.09
C PHE A 131 3.59 -18.11 -13.21
N ASN A 132 3.38 -17.66 -14.45
CA ASN A 132 3.06 -18.51 -15.61
C ASN A 132 1.88 -19.47 -15.35
N VAL A 133 0.85 -18.99 -14.66
CA VAL A 133 -0.36 -19.76 -14.37
C VAL A 133 -1.30 -19.67 -15.55
N CYS A 134 -1.55 -20.80 -16.21
CA CYS A 134 -2.59 -20.91 -17.22
C CYS A 134 -3.95 -21.14 -16.53
N SER A 135 -4.80 -20.12 -16.49
CA SER A 135 -6.19 -20.26 -16.05
C SER A 135 -7.13 -20.18 -17.25
N ASN A 136 -8.08 -21.12 -17.33
CA ASN A 136 -9.18 -21.07 -18.29
C ASN A 136 -10.36 -20.22 -17.77
N ASN A 137 -10.27 -19.72 -16.54
CA ASN A 137 -11.34 -18.94 -15.92
C ASN A 137 -11.24 -17.46 -16.29
N ASP A 138 -12.40 -16.81 -16.45
CA ASP A 138 -12.48 -15.36 -16.58
C ASP A 138 -12.03 -14.70 -15.26
N THR A 139 -10.91 -13.97 -15.30
CA THR A 139 -10.33 -13.29 -14.12
C THR A 139 -11.28 -12.26 -13.52
N ARG A 140 -12.32 -11.83 -14.24
CA ARG A 140 -13.34 -10.88 -13.76
C ARG A 140 -14.36 -11.50 -12.81
N GLN A 141 -14.46 -12.83 -12.79
CA GLN A 141 -15.40 -13.57 -11.93
C GLN A 141 -14.69 -14.36 -10.84
N GLN A 142 -13.36 -14.34 -10.84
CA GLN A 142 -12.55 -15.09 -9.92
C GLN A 142 -12.25 -14.28 -8.65
N SER A 143 -12.33 -14.94 -7.49
CA SER A 143 -11.94 -14.33 -6.22
C SER A 143 -10.42 -14.21 -6.10
N LEU A 144 -9.95 -13.23 -5.34
CA LEU A 144 -8.50 -13.08 -5.09
C LEU A 144 -7.93 -14.28 -4.32
N GLU A 145 -8.74 -14.88 -3.44
CA GLU A 145 -8.36 -16.07 -2.66
C GLU A 145 -8.08 -17.27 -3.56
N ASP A 146 -8.96 -17.57 -4.51
CA ASP A 146 -8.80 -18.68 -5.44
C ASP A 146 -7.57 -18.49 -6.34
N ALA A 147 -7.33 -17.26 -6.80
CA ALA A 147 -6.17 -16.95 -7.63
C ALA A 147 -4.84 -17.17 -6.88
N ILE A 148 -4.74 -16.70 -5.63
CA ILE A 148 -3.55 -16.91 -4.80
C ILE A 148 -3.33 -18.39 -4.52
N LYS A 149 -4.40 -19.14 -4.28
CA LYS A 149 -4.33 -20.59 -4.08
C LYS A 149 -3.74 -21.29 -5.31
N LEU A 150 -4.25 -20.99 -6.51
CA LEU A 150 -3.75 -21.55 -7.76
C LEU A 150 -2.29 -21.19 -8.03
N VAL A 151 -1.90 -19.94 -7.75
CA VAL A 151 -0.49 -19.51 -7.85
C VAL A 151 0.39 -20.36 -6.93
N LYS A 152 0.01 -20.52 -5.67
CA LYS A 152 0.76 -21.34 -4.70
C LYS A 152 0.87 -22.80 -5.17
N GLU A 153 -0.22 -23.39 -5.67
CA GLU A 153 -0.25 -24.76 -6.19
C GLU A 153 0.69 -24.93 -7.41
N SER A 154 0.67 -23.98 -8.36
CA SER A 154 1.53 -24.03 -9.56
C SER A 154 3.04 -24.01 -9.26
N ILE A 155 3.44 -23.33 -8.18
CA ILE A 155 4.84 -23.26 -7.74
C ILE A 155 5.28 -24.61 -7.15
N VAL A 156 4.40 -25.28 -6.40
CA VAL A 156 4.69 -26.61 -5.82
C VAL A 156 4.85 -27.64 -6.92
N GLU A 157 3.96 -27.65 -7.91
CA GLU A 157 4.04 -28.57 -9.06
C GLU A 157 5.31 -28.35 -9.90
N SER A 158 5.75 -27.11 -10.03
CA SER A 158 6.98 -26.76 -10.75
C SER A 158 8.25 -27.23 -10.02
N LYS A 159 8.22 -27.40 -8.69
CA LYS A 159 9.35 -27.93 -7.90
C LYS A 159 9.49 -29.45 -7.97
N GLN A 160 8.48 -30.18 -8.47
CA GLN A 160 8.49 -31.66 -8.55
C GLN A 160 8.93 -32.21 -9.91
N LYS A 161 9.13 -31.35 -10.92
CA LYS A 161 9.67 -31.71 -12.25
C LYS A 161 11.17 -31.48 -12.29
#